data_AF-A0A4Y2D8V1-F1
#
_entry.id   AF-A0A4Y2D8V1-F1
#
_cell.length_a   1.000
_cell.length_b   1.000
_cell.length_c   1.000
_cell.angle_alpha   90.00
_cell.angle_beta   90.00
_cell.angle_gamma   90.00
#
_symmetry.space_group_name_H-M   'P 1'
#
loop_
_entity.id
_entity.type
_entity.pdbx_description
1 polymer ?
#
loop_
_entity_poly.entity_id
_entity_poly.type
_entity_poly.pdbx_seq_one_letter_code
_entity_poly.pdbx_strand_id
1 'polypeptide(L)'
;MKKSLGEMKNQIQGVKGKIEKVRNEVQRKIEEVEDKVQGKMEEVEEEVQVKISDLEKRLSELEDRPINFPANPDLTYSRPTVKSPTFDGQTSWTVFKTQFDVVSSANGWNNFVKASQLVTSLRGSVAVLQGIPSDKLTDLTTIEKALEARFGDSHLTQFYRTELKTRWQKPGESVVLLLLGMFLFLIYFARSTDTQATFDHF
;
A
#
# COMPACT_ATOMS: atom_id res chain seq x y z
N MET A 1 10.88 -60.78 -48.14
CA MET A 1 10.86 -59.30 -48.28
C MET A 1 9.54 -58.73 -48.81
N LYS A 2 8.95 -59.22 -49.93
CA LYS A 2 7.70 -58.62 -50.48
C LYS A 2 6.44 -58.81 -49.59
N LYS A 3 6.33 -59.93 -48.87
CA LYS A 3 5.17 -60.24 -48.00
C LYS A 3 5.06 -59.32 -46.78
N SER A 4 6.18 -59.09 -46.08
CA SER A 4 6.25 -58.20 -44.91
C SER A 4 5.97 -56.73 -45.25
N LEU A 5 6.30 -56.29 -46.47
CA LEU A 5 5.97 -54.94 -46.96
C LEU A 5 4.46 -54.74 -47.15
N GLY A 6 3.74 -55.78 -47.59
CA GLY A 6 2.27 -55.75 -47.75
C GLY A 6 1.54 -55.68 -46.41
N GLU A 7 2.02 -56.43 -45.41
CA GLU A 7 1.47 -56.42 -44.04
C GLU A 7 1.65 -55.04 -43.38
N MET A 8 2.83 -54.43 -43.53
CA MET A 8 3.11 -53.08 -43.02
C MET A 8 2.21 -52.02 -43.69
N LYS A 9 1.98 -52.12 -45.00
CA LYS A 9 1.07 -51.22 -45.73
C LYS A 9 -0.37 -51.30 -45.22
N ASN A 10 -0.85 -52.51 -44.92
CA ASN A 10 -2.20 -52.70 -44.38
C ASN A 10 -2.33 -52.12 -42.96
N GLN A 11 -1.31 -52.29 -42.12
CA GLN A 11 -1.30 -51.69 -40.78
C GLN A 11 -1.28 -50.16 -40.84
N ILE A 12 -0.48 -49.56 -41.73
CA ILE A 12 -0.43 -48.10 -41.94
C ILE A 12 -1.80 -47.57 -42.37
N GLN A 13 -2.51 -48.25 -43.28
CA GLN A 13 -3.86 -47.87 -43.68
C GLN A 13 -4.86 -47.98 -42.52
N GLY A 14 -4.75 -49.04 -41.70
CA GLY A 14 -5.57 -49.20 -40.50
C GLY A 14 -5.33 -48.10 -39.46
N VAL A 15 -4.08 -47.73 -39.23
CA VAL A 15 -3.71 -46.61 -38.33
C VAL A 15 -4.23 -45.29 -38.89
N LYS A 16 -4.07 -45.05 -40.19
CA LYS A 16 -4.60 -43.84 -40.86
C LYS A 16 -6.11 -43.69 -40.68
N GLY A 17 -6.87 -44.79 -40.83
CA GLY A 17 -8.32 -44.78 -40.60
C GLY A 17 -8.69 -44.48 -39.13
N LYS A 18 -7.94 -45.02 -38.17
CA LYS A 18 -8.14 -44.72 -36.75
C LYS A 18 -7.82 -43.25 -36.41
N ILE A 19 -6.75 -42.71 -36.98
CA ILE A 19 -6.38 -41.28 -36.83
C ILE A 19 -7.51 -40.38 -37.34
N GLU A 20 -8.06 -40.67 -38.51
CA GLU A 20 -9.15 -39.89 -39.08
C GLU A 20 -10.41 -39.95 -38.20
N LYS A 21 -10.74 -41.12 -37.66
CA LYS A 21 -11.87 -41.28 -36.73
C LYS A 21 -11.66 -40.47 -35.45
N VAL A 22 -10.46 -40.52 -34.87
CA VAL A 22 -10.11 -39.74 -33.67
C VAL A 22 -10.18 -38.24 -33.96
N ARG A 23 -9.68 -37.80 -35.13
CA ARG A 23 -9.74 -36.40 -35.55
C ARG A 23 -11.18 -35.89 -35.61
N ASN A 24 -12.08 -36.66 -36.22
CA ASN A 24 -13.48 -36.28 -36.34
C ASN A 24 -14.18 -36.24 -34.96
N GLU A 25 -13.90 -37.20 -34.07
CA GLU A 25 -14.45 -37.19 -32.72
C GLU A 25 -13.94 -36.01 -31.88
N VAL A 26 -12.64 -35.68 -32.00
CA VAL A 26 -12.06 -34.52 -31.32
C VAL A 26 -12.69 -33.24 -31.84
N GLN A 27 -12.88 -33.11 -33.15
CA GLN A 27 -13.50 -31.93 -33.73
C GLN A 27 -14.94 -31.75 -33.26
N ARG A 28 -15.74 -32.82 -33.24
CA ARG A 28 -17.11 -32.80 -32.70
C ARG A 28 -17.16 -32.36 -31.23
N LYS A 29 -16.21 -32.84 -30.41
CA LYS A 29 -16.12 -32.45 -28.99
C LYS A 29 -15.71 -31.00 -28.80
N ILE A 30 -14.88 -30.45 -29.68
CA ILE A 30 -14.50 -29.04 -29.64
C ILE A 30 -15.73 -28.18 -29.93
N GLU A 31 -16.47 -28.50 -30.99
CA GLU A 31 -17.73 -27.81 -31.34
C GLU A 31 -18.74 -27.87 -30.18
N GLU A 32 -18.95 -29.04 -29.57
CA GLU A 32 -19.85 -29.21 -28.42
C GLU A 32 -19.43 -28.38 -27.18
N VAL A 33 -18.13 -28.25 -26.95
CA VAL A 33 -17.60 -27.43 -25.84
C VAL A 33 -17.75 -25.95 -26.15
N GLU A 34 -17.49 -25.52 -27.39
CA GLU A 34 -17.65 -24.14 -27.83
C GLU A 34 -19.11 -23.68 -27.67
N ASP A 35 -20.07 -24.48 -28.14
CA ASP A 35 -21.51 -24.21 -27.99
C ASP A 35 -21.91 -24.07 -26.51
N LYS A 36 -21.40 -24.97 -25.66
CA LYS A 36 -21.69 -24.95 -24.21
C LYS A 36 -21.08 -23.73 -23.52
N VAL A 37 -19.87 -23.32 -23.92
CA VAL A 37 -19.21 -22.14 -23.36
C VAL A 37 -19.94 -20.88 -23.81
N GLN A 38 -20.36 -20.80 -25.07
CA GLN A 38 -21.12 -19.67 -25.58
C GLN A 38 -22.45 -19.51 -24.84
N GLY A 39 -23.24 -20.58 -24.70
CA GLY A 39 -24.53 -20.50 -23.98
C GLY A 39 -24.38 -20.09 -22.51
N LYS A 40 -23.32 -20.54 -21.83
CA LYS A 40 -23.02 -20.08 -20.46
C LYS A 40 -22.60 -18.63 -20.39
N MET A 41 -21.90 -18.12 -21.40
CA MET A 41 -21.50 -16.72 -21.43
C MET A 41 -22.71 -15.81 -21.60
N GLU A 42 -23.64 -16.18 -22.50
CA GLU A 42 -24.90 -15.47 -22.70
C GLU A 42 -25.76 -15.47 -21.42
N GLU A 43 -25.89 -16.61 -20.71
CA GLU A 43 -26.60 -16.70 -19.43
C GLU A 43 -25.99 -15.78 -18.36
N VAL A 44 -24.65 -15.76 -18.25
CA VAL A 44 -23.95 -14.89 -17.29
C VAL A 44 -24.14 -13.42 -17.65
N GLU A 45 -24.11 -13.08 -18.94
CA GLU A 45 -24.33 -11.71 -19.40
C GLU A 45 -25.74 -11.22 -19.04
N GLU A 46 -26.77 -12.05 -19.28
CA GLU A 46 -28.15 -11.74 -18.86
C GLU A 46 -28.26 -11.57 -17.34
N GLU A 47 -27.67 -12.46 -16.54
CA GLU A 47 -27.73 -12.37 -15.07
C GLU A 47 -27.07 -11.08 -14.56
N VAL A 48 -25.94 -10.68 -15.16
CA VAL A 48 -25.24 -9.45 -14.82
C VAL A 48 -26.06 -8.23 -15.21
N GLN A 49 -26.65 -8.20 -16.42
CA GLN A 49 -27.50 -7.09 -16.86
C GLN A 49 -28.71 -6.91 -15.94
N VAL A 50 -29.37 -8.00 -15.52
CA VAL A 50 -30.49 -7.94 -14.57
C VAL A 50 -30.06 -7.37 -13.21
N LYS A 51 -28.92 -7.82 -12.67
CA LYS A 51 -28.40 -7.31 -11.38
C LYS A 51 -28.02 -5.83 -11.45
N ILE A 52 -27.45 -5.37 -12.56
CA ILE A 52 -27.15 -3.95 -12.76
C ILE A 52 -28.45 -3.14 -12.74
N SER A 53 -29.48 -3.58 -13.46
CA SER A 53 -30.78 -2.90 -13.48
C SER A 53 -31.44 -2.83 -12.09
N ASP A 54 -31.37 -3.90 -11.29
CA ASP A 54 -31.86 -3.90 -9.91
C ASP A 54 -31.08 -2.90 -9.03
N LEU A 55 -29.75 -2.85 -9.17
CA LEU A 55 -28.91 -1.92 -8.42
C LEU A 55 -29.16 -0.46 -8.82
N GLU A 56 -29.33 -0.16 -10.10
CA GLU A 56 -29.69 1.18 -10.60
C GLU A 56 -31.04 1.64 -10.04
N LYS A 57 -32.03 0.74 -9.99
CA LYS A 57 -33.33 1.01 -9.37
C LYS A 57 -33.21 1.28 -7.87
N ARG A 58 -32.47 0.44 -7.14
CA ARG A 58 -32.22 0.62 -5.70
C ARG A 58 -31.47 1.90 -5.39
N LEU A 59 -30.56 2.32 -6.27
CA LEU A 59 -29.83 3.58 -6.14
C LEU A 59 -30.78 4.77 -6.31
N SER A 60 -31.69 4.71 -7.29
CA SER A 60 -32.70 5.74 -7.54
C SER A 60 -33.66 5.89 -6.34
N GLU A 61 -34.13 4.78 -5.77
CA GLU A 61 -34.95 4.78 -4.54
C GLU A 61 -34.23 5.37 -3.32
N LEU A 62 -32.90 5.26 -3.27
CA LEU A 62 -32.08 5.80 -2.18
C LEU A 62 -31.80 7.31 -2.37
N GLU A 63 -31.67 7.78 -3.61
CA GLU A 63 -31.44 9.19 -3.95
C GLU A 63 -32.70 10.05 -3.72
N ASP A 64 -33.88 9.52 -4.03
CA ASP A 64 -35.17 10.21 -3.83
C ASP A 64 -35.64 10.22 -2.36
N ARG A 65 -34.95 9.48 -1.47
CA ARG A 65 -35.24 9.52 -0.05
C ARG A 65 -34.66 10.81 0.53
N PRO A 66 -35.47 11.79 0.98
CA PRO A 66 -34.93 12.91 1.73
C PRO A 66 -34.17 12.35 2.93
N ILE A 67 -32.95 12.84 3.13
CA ILE A 67 -32.04 12.46 4.22
C ILE A 67 -32.64 12.98 5.54
N ASN A 68 -33.74 12.37 5.97
CA ASN A 68 -34.23 12.46 7.33
C ASN A 68 -33.57 11.31 8.07
N PHE A 69 -32.32 11.53 8.49
CA PHE A 69 -31.84 10.83 9.67
C PHE A 69 -32.86 11.12 10.77
N PRO A 70 -33.57 10.12 11.33
CA PRO A 70 -34.14 10.34 12.64
C PRO A 70 -32.94 10.75 13.50
N ALA A 71 -32.93 11.99 13.98
CA ALA A 71 -31.94 12.42 14.95
C ALA A 71 -32.09 11.46 16.11
N ASN A 72 -31.26 10.42 16.15
CA ASN A 72 -31.20 9.49 17.24
C ASN A 72 -30.36 10.20 18.31
N PRO A 73 -30.96 10.70 19.40
CA PRO A 73 -30.22 11.38 20.44
C PRO A 73 -29.23 10.44 21.17
N ASP A 74 -29.27 9.12 20.94
CA ASP A 74 -28.39 8.13 21.59
C ASP A 74 -27.14 7.73 20.80
N LEU A 75 -26.82 8.39 19.67
CA LEU A 75 -25.52 8.26 18.99
C LEU A 75 -24.55 9.41 19.37
N THR A 76 -24.66 9.96 20.57
CA THR A 76 -23.62 10.84 21.14
C THR A 76 -22.39 10.06 21.63
N TYR A 77 -22.06 8.93 21.02
CA TYR A 77 -20.66 8.50 21.00
C TYR A 77 -19.98 9.28 19.90
N SER A 78 -19.74 10.57 20.16
CA SER A 78 -18.64 11.27 19.49
C SER A 78 -17.41 10.41 19.73
N ARG A 79 -17.03 9.59 18.75
CA ARG A 79 -15.72 8.95 18.74
C ARG A 79 -14.74 10.09 18.98
N PRO A 80 -13.96 10.08 20.08
CA PRO A 80 -13.03 11.17 20.32
C PRO A 80 -12.08 11.24 19.13
N THR A 81 -12.21 12.26 18.29
CA THR A 81 -11.27 12.48 17.21
C THR A 81 -9.98 12.94 17.87
N VAL A 82 -8.99 12.04 17.93
CA VAL A 82 -7.68 12.38 18.45
C VAL A 82 -7.07 13.38 17.47
N LYS A 83 -6.70 14.56 17.97
CA LYS A 83 -6.13 15.62 17.13
C LYS A 83 -4.83 15.14 16.48
N SER A 84 -4.62 15.52 15.23
CA SER A 84 -3.35 15.29 14.54
C SER A 84 -2.22 15.97 15.31
N PRO A 85 -1.07 15.28 15.50
CA PRO A 85 0.13 15.91 16.05
C PRO A 85 0.66 16.94 15.05
N THR A 86 1.27 18.01 15.53
CA THR A 86 1.94 19.01 14.68
C THR A 86 3.41 18.67 14.52
N PHE A 87 3.93 18.70 13.29
CA PHE A 87 5.34 18.55 13.00
C PHE A 87 5.96 19.92 12.70
N ASP A 88 6.86 20.36 13.57
CA ASP A 88 7.61 21.61 13.46
C ASP A 88 9.10 21.40 13.16
N GLY A 89 9.52 20.14 12.94
CA GLY A 89 10.90 19.77 12.70
C GLY A 89 11.78 19.71 13.95
N GLN A 90 11.25 19.95 15.16
CA GLN A 90 12.04 19.82 16.41
C GLN A 90 12.13 18.36 16.87
N THR A 91 11.06 17.59 16.71
CA THR A 91 11.05 16.15 16.98
C THR A 91 11.58 15.38 15.77
N SER A 92 12.31 14.27 15.99
CA SER A 92 12.71 13.38 14.88
C SER A 92 11.49 12.94 14.07
N TRP A 93 11.66 12.89 12.75
CA TRP A 93 10.64 12.43 11.80
C TRP A 93 10.12 11.03 12.16
N THR A 94 10.98 10.12 12.59
CA THR A 94 10.62 8.75 13.00
C THR A 94 9.65 8.74 14.20
N VAL A 95 9.90 9.62 15.18
CA VAL A 95 9.06 9.76 16.37
C VAL A 95 7.70 10.35 15.98
N PHE A 96 7.70 11.40 15.16
CA PHE A 96 6.47 12.00 14.66
C PHE A 96 5.63 11.00 13.84
N LYS A 97 6.26 10.25 12.91
CA LYS A 97 5.59 9.25 12.08
C LYS A 97 4.90 8.19 12.93
N THR A 98 5.59 7.68 13.95
CA THR A 98 5.03 6.70 14.90
C THR A 98 3.80 7.27 15.61
N GLN A 99 3.87 8.50 16.11
CA GLN A 99 2.73 9.15 16.77
C GLN A 99 1.56 9.36 15.80
N PHE A 100 1.86 9.79 14.58
CA PHE A 100 0.87 10.00 13.53
C PHE A 100 0.17 8.68 13.14
N ASP A 101 0.90 7.58 13.05
CA ASP A 101 0.35 6.26 12.74
C ASP A 101 -0.59 5.75 13.84
N VAL A 102 -0.23 5.94 15.11
CA VAL A 102 -1.11 5.62 16.26
C VAL A 102 -2.41 6.43 16.19
N VAL A 103 -2.32 7.74 15.97
CA VAL A 103 -3.47 8.64 15.87
C VAL A 103 -4.36 8.28 14.67
N SER A 104 -3.75 8.03 13.51
CA SER A 104 -4.48 7.69 12.30
C SER A 104 -5.21 6.34 12.43
N SER A 105 -4.63 5.37 13.13
CA SER A 105 -5.23 4.07 13.40
C SER A 105 -6.40 4.18 14.39
N ALA A 106 -6.24 4.95 15.46
CA ALA A 106 -7.31 5.22 16.43
C ALA A 106 -8.52 5.92 15.78
N ASN A 107 -8.24 6.82 14.84
CA ASN A 107 -9.26 7.57 14.11
C ASN A 107 -9.82 6.82 12.88
N GLY A 108 -9.26 5.66 12.51
CA GLY A 108 -9.70 4.90 11.33
C GLY A 108 -9.48 5.62 10.01
N TRP A 109 -8.41 6.41 9.90
CA TRP A 109 -8.13 7.18 8.68
C TRP A 109 -7.68 6.28 7.54
N ASN A 110 -8.29 6.48 6.36
CA ASN A 110 -7.80 5.91 5.11
C ASN A 110 -6.59 6.71 4.58
N ASN A 111 -5.88 6.17 3.58
CA ASN A 111 -4.64 6.77 3.06
C ASN A 111 -4.83 8.19 2.52
N PHE A 112 -6.00 8.49 1.95
CA PHE A 112 -6.32 9.84 1.47
C PHE A 112 -6.39 10.84 2.63
N VAL A 113 -7.14 10.50 3.69
CA VAL A 113 -7.25 11.32 4.90
C VAL A 113 -5.90 11.44 5.60
N LYS A 114 -5.11 10.35 5.66
CA LYS A 114 -3.73 10.39 6.19
C LYS A 114 -2.86 11.37 5.41
N ALA A 115 -2.88 11.34 4.08
CA ALA A 115 -2.08 12.24 3.25
C ALA A 115 -2.46 13.72 3.50
N SER A 116 -3.76 14.04 3.48
CA SER A 116 -4.23 15.40 3.77
C SER A 116 -3.86 15.85 5.19
N GLN A 117 -4.10 14.99 6.19
CA GLN A 117 -3.77 15.30 7.58
C GLN A 117 -2.26 15.49 7.77
N LEU A 118 -1.43 14.67 7.13
CA LEU A 118 0.03 14.80 7.17
C LEU A 118 0.48 16.14 6.60
N VAL A 119 -0.04 16.55 5.43
CA VAL A 119 0.24 17.86 4.83
C VAL A 119 -0.16 19.01 5.76
N THR A 120 -1.34 18.93 6.39
CA THR A 120 -1.79 19.97 7.34
C THR A 120 -1.04 19.97 8.67
N SER A 121 -0.44 18.84 9.04
CA SER A 121 0.33 18.69 10.28
C SER A 121 1.71 19.34 10.19
N LEU A 122 2.23 19.57 8.98
CA LEU A 122 3.51 20.23 8.74
C LEU A 122 3.38 21.74 8.98
N ARG A 123 3.83 22.21 10.15
CA ARG A 123 3.82 23.63 10.50
C ARG A 123 5.26 24.17 10.52
N GLY A 124 5.60 25.05 9.58
CA GLY A 124 6.96 25.62 9.45
C GLY A 124 7.90 24.79 8.55
N SER A 125 7.60 23.50 8.34
CA SER A 125 8.36 22.59 7.46
C SER A 125 7.75 22.42 6.06
N VAL A 126 6.85 23.33 5.65
CA VAL A 126 6.12 23.27 4.37
C VAL A 126 7.03 23.39 3.14
N ALA A 127 8.27 23.87 3.30
CA ALA A 127 9.26 23.95 2.23
C ALA A 127 9.56 22.57 1.61
N VAL A 128 9.38 21.47 2.35
CA VAL A 128 9.54 20.10 1.82
C VAL A 128 8.50 19.77 0.75
N LEU A 129 7.32 20.39 0.82
CA LEU A 129 6.24 20.20 -0.14
C LEU A 129 6.47 20.97 -1.45
N GLN A 130 7.40 21.93 -1.51
CA GLN A 130 7.70 22.69 -2.74
C GLN A 130 8.26 21.82 -3.87
N GLY A 131 8.83 20.66 -3.55
CA GLY A 131 9.34 19.70 -4.54
C GLY A 131 8.31 18.68 -5.05
N ILE A 132 7.09 18.70 -4.51
CA ILE A 132 6.04 17.72 -4.83
C ILE A 132 4.95 18.41 -5.66
N PRO A 133 4.58 17.91 -6.84
CA PRO A 133 3.50 18.48 -7.61
C PRO A 133 2.14 18.23 -6.91
N SER A 134 1.23 19.19 -7.02
CA SER A 134 -0.02 19.21 -6.23
C SER A 134 -0.91 17.98 -6.43
N ASP A 135 -0.91 17.40 -7.62
CA ASP A 135 -1.63 16.17 -7.98
C ASP A 135 -1.09 14.92 -7.25
N LYS A 136 0.10 15.02 -6.64
CA LYS A 136 0.73 13.94 -5.85
C LYS A 136 0.67 14.19 -4.34
N LEU A 137 0.13 15.32 -3.89
CA LEU A 137 -0.09 15.60 -2.45
C LEU A 137 -1.25 14.81 -1.85
N THR A 138 -1.90 13.95 -2.64
CA THR A 138 -2.88 12.96 -2.18
C THR A 138 -2.25 11.58 -1.97
N ASP A 139 -1.03 11.36 -2.46
CA ASP A 139 -0.31 10.10 -2.29
C ASP A 139 0.55 10.16 -1.02
N LEU A 140 0.09 9.45 0.01
CA LEU A 140 0.76 9.32 1.30
C LEU A 140 2.22 8.89 1.13
N THR A 141 2.49 7.94 0.24
CA THR A 141 3.84 7.35 0.10
C THR A 141 4.85 8.34 -0.49
N THR A 142 4.41 9.18 -1.42
CA THR A 142 5.24 10.23 -2.02
C THR A 142 5.58 11.30 -0.97
N ILE A 143 4.60 11.70 -0.15
CA ILE A 143 4.81 12.70 0.91
C ILE A 143 5.74 12.15 1.99
N GLU A 144 5.54 10.92 2.45
CA GLU A 144 6.41 10.29 3.44
C GLU A 144 7.86 10.18 2.97
N LYS A 145 8.09 9.78 1.71
CA LYS A 145 9.45 9.69 1.14
C LYS A 145 10.15 11.04 1.08
N ALA A 146 9.43 12.10 0.73
CA ALA A 146 9.99 13.45 0.70
C ALA A 146 10.36 13.95 2.11
N LEU A 147 9.52 13.65 3.10
CA LEU A 147 9.77 13.97 4.51
C LEU A 147 10.94 13.15 5.06
N GLU A 148 11.02 11.87 4.73
CA GLU A 148 12.15 10.99 5.08
C GLU A 148 13.47 11.51 4.49
N ALA A 149 13.47 11.92 3.23
CA ALA A 149 14.67 12.44 2.56
C ALA A 149 15.19 13.75 3.19
N ARG A 150 14.31 14.54 3.80
CA ARG A 150 14.65 15.84 4.39
C ARG A 150 14.90 15.79 5.90
N PHE A 151 14.14 14.97 6.62
CA PHE A 151 14.11 14.93 8.09
C PHE A 151 14.43 13.56 8.68
N GLY A 152 14.72 12.55 7.85
CA GLY A 152 15.16 11.23 8.33
C GLY A 152 16.47 11.31 9.12
N ASP A 153 16.74 10.27 9.91
CA ASP A 153 17.79 10.24 10.95
C ASP A 153 19.23 10.50 10.42
N SER A 154 19.44 10.42 9.11
CA SER A 154 20.70 10.76 8.43
C SER A 154 21.12 12.24 8.65
N HIS A 155 20.16 13.18 8.68
CA HIS A 155 20.47 14.60 8.88
C HIS A 155 20.72 14.96 10.34
N LEU A 156 20.11 14.23 11.28
CA LEU A 156 20.34 14.37 12.72
C LEU A 156 21.77 13.95 13.08
N THR A 157 22.27 12.90 12.43
CA THR A 157 23.67 12.47 12.53
C THR A 157 24.64 13.54 12.02
N GLN A 158 24.33 14.23 10.92
CA GLN A 158 25.16 15.33 10.42
C GLN A 158 25.09 16.59 11.30
N PHE A 159 23.91 16.92 11.83
CA PHE A 159 23.69 18.02 12.77
C PHE A 159 24.52 17.81 14.05
N TYR A 160 24.37 16.65 14.71
CA TYR A 160 25.14 16.35 15.91
C TYR A 160 26.63 16.16 15.64
N ARG A 161 27.03 15.59 14.49
CA ARG A 161 28.45 15.54 14.09
C ARG A 161 29.06 16.94 13.95
N THR A 162 28.26 17.90 13.52
CA THR A 162 28.68 19.31 13.38
C THR A 162 28.69 20.01 14.75
N GLU A 163 27.69 19.81 15.60
CA GLU A 163 27.69 20.31 16.99
C GLU A 163 28.86 19.76 17.82
N LEU A 164 29.17 18.47 17.69
CA LEU A 164 30.31 17.85 18.37
C LEU A 164 31.65 18.41 17.86
N LYS A 165 31.73 18.81 16.58
CA LYS A 165 32.92 19.45 16.01
C LYS A 165 33.10 20.90 16.47
N THR A 166 32.03 21.57 16.90
CA THR A 166 32.06 23.00 17.30
C THR A 166 32.01 23.21 18.82
N ARG A 167 31.77 22.16 19.61
CA ARG A 167 31.88 22.15 21.07
C ARG A 167 33.35 22.19 21.51
N TRP A 168 33.82 23.37 21.89
CA TRP A 168 35.06 23.54 22.67
C TRP A 168 34.72 23.67 24.16
N GLN A 169 35.52 23.05 25.03
CA GLN A 169 35.32 23.13 26.48
C GLN A 169 35.33 24.59 26.92
N LYS A 170 34.24 25.05 27.54
CA LYS A 170 34.17 26.43 28.07
C LYS A 170 35.01 26.54 29.34
N PRO A 171 35.61 27.71 29.64
CA PRO A 171 36.31 27.92 30.90
C PRO A 171 35.34 27.72 32.07
N GLY A 172 35.55 26.69 32.90
CA GLY A 172 34.70 26.35 34.05
C GLY A 172 33.79 25.13 33.89
N GLU A 173 33.70 24.51 32.70
CA GLU A 173 33.02 23.21 32.57
C GLU A 173 33.92 22.06 33.04
N SER A 174 33.42 21.23 33.96
CA SER A 174 34.11 20.01 34.38
C SER A 174 34.20 19.02 33.21
N VAL A 175 35.41 18.52 32.96
CA VAL A 175 35.72 17.52 31.91
C VAL A 175 34.81 16.29 32.01
N VAL A 176 34.40 15.94 33.24
CA VAL A 176 33.51 14.82 33.53
C VAL A 176 32.10 15.05 32.99
N LEU A 177 31.58 16.28 33.06
CA LEU A 177 30.23 16.63 32.56
C LEU A 177 30.19 16.64 31.02
N LEU A 178 31.28 17.09 30.39
CA LEU A 178 31.44 17.05 28.94
C LEU A 178 31.52 15.60 28.44
N LEU A 179 32.31 14.75 29.11
CA LEU A 179 32.40 13.31 28.80
C LEU A 179 31.07 12.60 29.03
N LEU A 180 30.34 12.88 30.11
CA LEU A 180 29.01 12.30 30.38
C LEU A 180 28.00 12.67 29.28
N GLY A 181 28.00 13.92 28.82
CA GLY A 181 27.18 14.36 27.69
C GLY A 181 27.52 13.62 26.39
N MET A 182 28.82 13.45 26.11
CA MET A 182 29.29 12.68 24.94
C MET A 182 28.96 11.18 25.07
N PHE A 183 29.06 10.60 26.26
CA PHE A 183 28.76 9.18 26.52
C PHE A 183 27.27 8.86 26.40
N LEU A 184 26.39 9.65 27.03
CA LEU A 184 24.94 9.50 26.87
C LEU A 184 24.52 9.63 25.41
N PHE A 185 25.20 10.50 24.66
CA PHE A 185 24.98 10.69 23.23
C PHE A 185 25.42 9.48 22.39
N LEU A 186 26.58 8.87 22.69
CA LEU A 186 27.03 7.65 22.02
C LEU A 186 26.14 6.43 22.32
N ILE A 187 25.58 6.36 23.54
CA ILE A 187 24.62 5.30 23.91
C ILE A 187 23.32 5.45 23.11
N TYR A 188 22.84 6.68 22.92
CA TYR A 188 21.69 6.97 22.06
C TYR A 188 21.98 6.60 20.60
N PHE A 189 23.19 6.92 20.09
CA PHE A 189 23.64 6.58 18.75
C PHE A 189 23.72 5.06 18.51
N ALA A 190 24.29 4.29 19.44
CA ALA A 190 24.39 2.83 19.34
C ALA A 190 23.02 2.14 19.34
N ARG A 191 22.05 2.69 20.09
CA ARG A 191 20.68 2.16 20.14
C ARG A 191 19.87 2.44 18.87
N SER A 192 20.21 3.50 18.13
CA SER A 192 19.58 3.84 16.85
C SER A 192 20.04 2.95 15.70
N THR A 193 21.28 2.44 15.75
CA THR A 193 21.83 1.55 14.72
C THR A 193 21.36 0.09 14.85
N ASP A 194 21.01 -0.36 16.06
CA ASP A 194 20.53 -1.73 16.30
C ASP A 194 19.13 -1.98 15.72
N THR A 195 18.26 -0.96 15.66
CA THR A 195 16.92 -1.09 15.05
C THR A 195 16.93 -1.28 13.54
N GLN A 196 18.06 -1.04 12.86
CA GLN A 196 18.20 -1.23 11.41
C GLN A 196 18.76 -2.62 11.04
N ALA A 197 19.35 -3.34 12.01
CA ALA A 197 19.95 -4.66 11.78
C ALA A 197 18.99 -5.84 12.03
N THR A 198 17.79 -5.61 12.59
CA THR A 198 16.81 -6.68 12.88
C THR A 198 15.70 -6.81 11.84
N PHE A 199 15.78 -6.12 10.69
CA PHE A 199 14.78 -6.19 9.62
C PHE A 199 15.28 -6.86 8.32
N ASP A 200 16.45 -7.51 8.35
CA ASP A 200 16.99 -8.29 7.22
C ASP A 200 16.92 -9.82 7.43
N HIS A 201 16.13 -10.29 8.40
CA HIS A 201 15.84 -11.72 8.51
C HIS A 201 14.47 -11.95 9.15
N PHE A 202 13.41 -11.78 8.36
CA PHE A 202 12.21 -12.64 8.31
C PHE A 202 11.27 -12.22 7.18
#